data_AF-A0A1Q7MTW6-F1
#
_entry.id   AF-A0A1Q7MTW6-F1
#
_cell.length_a   1.000
_cell.length_b   1.000
_cell.length_c   1.000
_cell.angle_alpha   90.00
_cell.angle_beta   90.00
_cell.angle_gamma   90.00
#
_symmetry.space_group_name_H-M   'P 1'
#
loop_
_entity.id
_entity.type
_entity.pdbx_description
1 polymer ?
#
loop_
_entity_poly.entity_id
_entity_poly.type
_entity_poly.pdbx_seq_one_letter_code
_entity_poly.pdbx_strand_id
1 'polypeptide(L)'
;MVKLQAGAYDGASSTGKSKVIGAGRVQIDFWDPEPGYYLNGTFYGEKNILAVAAAGQVQDGNKAYNGDFLLEKKIAGGGAFSVEAELAKYDRLGGYNARYGTDQGGYVLASYLFPPAAGMTGRLEILGKFAKASFRDGLTVIDRDYDQKTTEVNFNYVIREFNARVMLFYLQKNFSAVQPNDKQVGVGFQVQM
;
A
#
# COMPACT_ATOMS: atom_id res chain seq x y z
N MET A 1 -16.32 -14.37 -3.48
CA MET A 1 -16.36 -13.99 -4.91
C MET A 1 -14.94 -14.06 -5.47
N VAL A 2 -14.76 -14.52 -6.71
CA VAL A 2 -13.44 -14.51 -7.38
C VAL A 2 -13.43 -13.42 -8.44
N LYS A 3 -12.36 -12.61 -8.47
CA LYS A 3 -12.14 -11.55 -9.46
C LYS A 3 -10.85 -11.84 -10.22
N LEU A 4 -10.93 -11.76 -11.54
CA LEU A 4 -9.80 -11.92 -12.45
C LEU A 4 -9.66 -10.65 -13.28
N GLN A 5 -8.43 -10.16 -13.40
CA GLN A 5 -8.09 -9.00 -14.22
C GLN A 5 -6.85 -9.35 -15.03
N ALA A 6 -6.81 -8.88 -16.27
CA ALA A 6 -5.64 -9.01 -17.14
C ALA A 6 -5.55 -7.78 -18.04
N GLY A 7 -4.32 -7.42 -18.42
CA GLY A 7 -4.05 -6.26 -19.27
C GLY A 7 -2.77 -6.43 -20.08
N ALA A 8 -2.74 -5.75 -21.22
CA ALA A 8 -1.56 -5.59 -22.06
C ALA A 8 -1.34 -4.10 -22.30
N TYR A 9 -0.12 -3.62 -22.05
CA TYR A 9 0.21 -2.20 -22.10
C TYR A 9 1.45 -1.97 -22.95
N ASP A 10 1.54 -0.80 -23.58
CA ASP A 10 2.80 -0.38 -24.19
C ASP A 10 3.81 -0.03 -23.09
N GLY A 11 5.01 -0.58 -23.20
CA GLY A 11 6.07 -0.35 -22.24
C GLY A 11 7.12 0.58 -22.84
N ALA A 12 7.45 1.64 -22.09
CA ALA A 12 8.43 2.63 -22.51
C ALA A 12 9.77 1.94 -22.83
N SER A 13 10.28 2.17 -24.04
CA SER A 13 11.61 1.73 -24.43
C SER A 13 12.46 2.96 -24.78
N SER A 14 13.66 3.02 -24.22
CA SER A 14 14.68 4.02 -24.58
C SER A 14 15.25 3.81 -26.00
N THR A 15 14.83 2.75 -26.70
CA THR A 15 15.36 2.33 -28.01
C THR A 15 14.35 2.50 -29.17
N GLY A 16 13.17 3.06 -28.90
CA GLY A 16 12.08 3.18 -29.89
C GLY A 16 11.37 1.87 -30.27
N LYS A 17 11.72 0.74 -29.64
CA LYS A 17 11.03 -0.55 -29.80
C LYS A 17 10.14 -0.83 -28.59
N SER A 18 8.87 -0.45 -28.70
CA SER A 18 7.80 -0.79 -27.74
C SER A 18 7.86 -2.27 -27.35
N LYS A 19 7.97 -2.56 -26.05
CA LYS A 19 7.87 -3.93 -25.53
C LYS A 19 6.60 -4.03 -24.70
N VAL A 20 5.70 -4.94 -25.10
CA VAL A 20 4.41 -5.13 -24.42
C VAL A 20 4.65 -5.62 -22.99
N ILE A 21 3.98 -4.98 -22.04
CA ILE A 21 3.87 -5.43 -20.66
C ILE A 21 2.60 -6.26 -20.54
N GLY A 22 2.73 -7.52 -20.15
CA GLY A 22 1.59 -8.35 -19.76
C GLY A 22 1.36 -8.28 -18.26
N ALA A 23 0.11 -8.10 -17.82
CA ALA A 23 -0.26 -8.05 -16.42
C ALA A 23 -1.46 -8.93 -16.11
N GLY A 24 -1.51 -9.47 -14.89
CA GLY A 24 -2.65 -10.23 -14.38
C GLY A 24 -2.81 -10.08 -12.88
N ARG A 25 -4.06 -10.18 -12.40
CA ARG A 25 -4.41 -10.20 -10.97
C ARG A 25 -5.54 -11.19 -10.72
N VAL A 26 -5.42 -11.94 -9.64
CA VAL A 26 -6.48 -12.77 -9.08
C VAL A 26 -6.76 -12.32 -7.66
N GLN A 27 -8.04 -12.23 -7.31
CA GLN A 27 -8.49 -11.86 -5.97
C GLN A 27 -9.65 -12.76 -5.55
N ILE A 28 -9.67 -13.10 -4.26
CA ILE A 28 -10.73 -13.88 -3.63
C ILE A 28 -11.26 -13.07 -2.44
N ASP A 29 -12.53 -12.69 -2.53
CA ASP A 29 -13.28 -12.04 -1.45
C ASP A 29 -14.10 -13.09 -0.70
N PHE A 30 -13.84 -13.27 0.58
CA PHE A 30 -14.55 -14.23 1.43
C PHE A 30 -15.80 -13.63 2.09
N TRP A 31 -15.86 -12.30 2.24
CA TRP A 31 -17.00 -11.56 2.79
C TRP A 31 -17.62 -10.63 1.74
N ASP A 32 -17.89 -9.36 2.08
CA ASP A 32 -18.42 -8.39 1.13
C ASP A 32 -17.38 -8.15 0.02
N PRO A 33 -17.80 -8.06 -1.25
CA PRO A 33 -16.87 -7.87 -2.36
C PRO A 33 -16.29 -6.46 -2.35
N GLU A 34 -15.01 -6.36 -2.70
CA GLU A 34 -14.37 -5.08 -2.98
C GLU A 34 -14.81 -4.58 -4.38
N PRO A 35 -15.52 -3.45 -4.49
CA PRO A 35 -16.01 -2.95 -5.77
C PRO A 35 -14.88 -2.38 -6.63
N GLY A 36 -15.06 -2.39 -7.94
CA GLY A 36 -14.19 -1.68 -8.88
C GLY A 36 -12.88 -2.38 -9.25
N TYR A 37 -12.15 -1.69 -10.12
CA TYR A 37 -10.80 -2.03 -10.57
C TYR A 37 -9.74 -1.50 -9.59
N TYR A 38 -9.94 -0.29 -9.08
CA TYR A 38 -9.13 0.30 -8.02
C TYR A 38 -9.68 -0.14 -6.66
N LEU A 39 -8.81 -0.73 -5.85
CA LEU A 39 -9.15 -1.23 -4.53
C LEU A 39 -8.87 -0.15 -3.48
N ASN A 40 -9.64 -0.18 -2.40
CA ASN A 40 -9.48 0.74 -1.29
C ASN A 40 -8.81 -0.01 -0.14
N GLY A 41 -7.87 0.62 0.57
CA GLY A 41 -7.26 0.03 1.77
C GLY A 41 -8.20 -0.03 2.98
N THR A 42 -9.36 0.65 2.94
CA THR A 42 -10.40 0.62 3.97
C THR A 42 -11.74 1.08 3.41
N PHE A 43 -12.83 0.64 4.04
CA PHE A 43 -14.20 1.06 3.79
C PHE A 43 -14.81 1.77 5.00
N TYR A 44 -13.98 2.16 5.99
CA TYR A 44 -14.39 2.92 7.17
C TYR A 44 -15.65 2.36 7.89
N GLY A 45 -15.81 1.03 7.92
CA GLY A 45 -16.93 0.34 8.55
C GLY A 45 -18.20 0.26 7.70
N GLU A 46 -18.17 0.65 6.43
CA GLU A 46 -19.29 0.46 5.51
C GLU A 46 -19.46 -1.00 5.08
N LYS A 47 -18.38 -1.79 5.13
CA LYS A 47 -18.37 -3.20 4.69
C LYS A 47 -17.58 -4.10 5.65
N ASN A 48 -17.86 -5.40 5.59
CA ASN A 48 -16.96 -6.42 6.15
C ASN A 48 -16.15 -7.01 5.00
N ILE A 49 -14.85 -6.75 4.99
CA ILE A 49 -13.94 -7.23 3.94
C ILE A 49 -13.05 -8.34 4.50
N LEU A 50 -12.88 -9.40 3.72
CA LEU A 50 -11.81 -10.36 3.91
C LEU A 50 -11.37 -10.78 2.51
N ALA A 51 -10.24 -10.27 2.07
CA ALA A 51 -9.75 -10.42 0.71
C ALA A 51 -8.28 -10.85 0.70
N VAL A 52 -7.94 -11.72 -0.25
CA VAL A 52 -6.56 -12.10 -0.59
C VAL A 52 -6.40 -11.98 -2.09
N ALA A 53 -5.29 -11.41 -2.54
CA ALA A 53 -4.99 -11.32 -3.95
C ALA A 53 -3.51 -11.54 -4.26
N ALA A 54 -3.25 -11.81 -5.54
CA ALA A 54 -1.91 -11.80 -6.11
C ALA A 54 -1.96 -11.14 -7.48
N ALA A 55 -0.94 -10.36 -7.80
CA ALA A 55 -0.76 -9.78 -9.13
C ALA A 55 0.66 -10.00 -9.64
N GLY A 56 0.80 -9.95 -10.96
CA GLY A 56 2.08 -10.11 -11.63
C GLY A 56 2.13 -9.34 -12.94
N GLN A 57 3.34 -8.90 -13.30
CA GLN A 57 3.67 -8.26 -14.56
C GLN A 57 4.92 -8.89 -15.15
N VAL A 58 4.96 -9.00 -16.48
CA VAL A 58 6.11 -9.50 -17.22
C VAL A 58 6.36 -8.62 -18.43
N GLN A 59 7.62 -8.27 -18.65
CA GLN A 59 8.09 -7.57 -19.83
C GLN A 59 9.51 -8.01 -20.15
N ASP A 60 9.74 -8.61 -21.31
CA ASP A 60 11.10 -8.92 -21.80
C ASP A 60 11.97 -9.77 -20.85
N GLY A 61 11.35 -10.67 -20.09
CA GLY A 61 12.03 -11.48 -19.07
C GLY A 61 12.11 -10.84 -17.68
N ASN A 62 11.90 -9.52 -17.57
CA ASN A 62 11.77 -8.81 -16.31
C ASN A 62 10.38 -9.03 -15.70
N LYS A 63 10.27 -8.99 -14.37
CA LYS A 63 9.07 -9.41 -13.65
C LYS A 63 8.79 -8.53 -12.45
N ALA A 64 7.52 -8.30 -12.17
CA ALA A 64 7.06 -7.76 -10.90
C ALA A 64 5.92 -8.62 -10.39
N TYR A 65 5.84 -8.85 -9.08
CA TYR A 65 4.73 -9.58 -8.49
C TYR A 65 4.48 -9.12 -7.06
N ASN A 66 3.23 -9.19 -6.65
CA ASN A 66 2.83 -8.96 -5.28
C ASN A 66 1.74 -9.93 -4.83
N GLY A 67 1.59 -10.01 -3.51
CA GLY A 67 0.44 -10.60 -2.84
C GLY A 67 -0.04 -9.65 -1.76
N ASP A 68 -1.35 -9.45 -1.69
CA ASP A 68 -1.97 -8.54 -0.73
C ASP A 68 -3.14 -9.19 0.00
N PHE A 69 -3.43 -8.63 1.17
CA PHE A 69 -4.43 -9.07 2.11
C PHE A 69 -5.13 -7.85 2.71
N LEU A 70 -6.46 -7.90 2.77
CA LEU A 70 -7.28 -6.91 3.45
C LEU A 70 -8.32 -7.60 4.32
N LEU A 71 -8.36 -7.23 5.58
CA LEU A 71 -9.46 -7.53 6.49
C LEU A 71 -10.02 -6.22 7.01
N GLU A 72 -11.32 -6.05 6.93
CA GLU A 72 -12.04 -5.00 7.65
C GLU A 72 -13.28 -5.59 8.31
N LYS A 73 -13.47 -5.28 9.58
CA LYS A 73 -14.61 -5.76 10.36
C LYS A 73 -15.32 -4.59 11.03
N LYS A 74 -16.62 -4.50 10.79
CA LYS A 74 -17.51 -3.61 11.55
C LYS A 74 -17.55 -4.06 13.01
N ILE A 75 -17.52 -3.11 13.92
CA ILE A 75 -17.72 -3.35 15.35
C ILE A 75 -18.97 -2.61 15.85
N ALA A 76 -19.42 -2.94 17.06
CA ALA A 76 -20.59 -2.32 17.65
C ALA A 76 -20.48 -0.79 17.69
N GLY A 77 -21.62 -0.10 17.50
CA GLY A 77 -21.67 1.36 17.53
C GLY A 77 -21.19 2.07 16.25
N GLY A 78 -20.91 1.34 15.15
CA GLY A 78 -20.51 1.97 13.88
C GLY A 78 -19.02 2.30 13.76
N GLY A 79 -18.20 1.70 14.63
CA GLY A 79 -16.75 1.66 14.45
C GLY A 79 -16.30 0.55 13.50
N ALA A 80 -15.01 0.46 13.25
CA ALA A 80 -14.40 -0.62 12.49
C ALA A 80 -12.95 -0.89 12.92
N PHE A 81 -12.47 -2.09 12.64
CA PHE A 81 -11.05 -2.44 12.70
C PHE A 81 -10.62 -2.97 11.34
N SER A 82 -9.43 -2.62 10.89
CA SER A 82 -8.84 -3.12 9.66
C SER A 82 -7.42 -3.62 9.85
N VAL A 83 -7.03 -4.59 9.01
CA VAL A 83 -5.65 -5.04 8.81
C VAL A 83 -5.41 -5.14 7.31
N GLU A 84 -4.34 -4.52 6.86
CA GLU A 84 -3.88 -4.57 5.47
C GLU A 84 -2.43 -5.05 5.45
N ALA A 85 -2.08 -5.88 4.49
CA ALA A 85 -0.70 -6.31 4.28
C ALA A 85 -0.40 -6.53 2.80
N GLU A 86 0.85 -6.28 2.42
CA GLU A 86 1.36 -6.57 1.08
C GLU A 86 2.79 -7.08 1.16
N LEU A 87 3.14 -8.01 0.27
CA LEU A 87 4.51 -8.35 -0.10
C LEU A 87 4.67 -8.14 -1.60
N ALA A 88 5.72 -7.47 -2.01
CA ALA A 88 6.03 -7.20 -3.41
C ALA A 88 7.51 -7.47 -3.73
N LYS A 89 7.76 -7.91 -4.96
CA LYS A 89 9.10 -7.99 -5.53
C LYS A 89 9.08 -7.52 -6.99
N TYR A 90 10.06 -6.70 -7.31
CA TYR A 90 10.34 -6.14 -8.61
C TYR A 90 11.73 -6.60 -9.02
N ASP A 91 11.82 -7.35 -10.11
CA ASP A 91 13.05 -7.79 -10.74
C ASP A 91 13.15 -7.10 -12.10
N ARG A 92 13.84 -5.96 -12.09
CA ARG A 92 14.12 -5.10 -13.25
C ARG A 92 12.88 -4.59 -13.97
N LEU A 93 11.72 -4.60 -13.31
CA LEU A 93 10.45 -4.11 -13.85
C LEU A 93 9.75 -3.23 -12.81
N GLY A 94 9.94 -1.90 -12.91
CA GLY A 94 9.41 -0.96 -11.92
C GLY A 94 10.21 -0.97 -10.61
N GLY A 95 9.52 -0.82 -9.49
CA GLY A 95 10.14 -0.83 -8.15
C GLY A 95 10.09 0.51 -7.43
N TYR A 96 10.54 0.50 -6.18
CA TYR A 96 10.58 1.66 -5.31
C TYR A 96 11.77 2.58 -5.61
N ASN A 97 12.87 2.02 -6.13
CA ASN A 97 14.08 2.75 -6.47
C ASN A 97 14.70 2.21 -7.77
N ALA A 98 14.49 2.95 -8.86
CA ALA A 98 14.97 2.58 -10.20
C ALA A 98 16.51 2.48 -10.35
N ARG A 99 17.30 2.80 -9.31
CA ARG A 99 18.76 2.58 -9.30
C ARG A 99 19.17 1.14 -8.96
N TYR A 100 18.22 0.29 -8.62
CA TYR A 100 18.47 -1.09 -8.21
C TYR A 100 17.79 -2.04 -9.18
N GLY A 101 18.47 -3.13 -9.51
CA GLY A 101 17.93 -4.17 -10.36
C GLY A 101 16.83 -4.97 -9.67
N THR A 102 16.91 -5.12 -8.34
CA THR A 102 15.91 -5.87 -7.57
C THR A 102 15.46 -5.06 -6.35
N ASP A 103 14.16 -4.76 -6.31
CA ASP A 103 13.48 -4.19 -5.14
C ASP A 103 12.52 -5.22 -4.57
N GLN A 104 12.53 -5.42 -3.26
CA GLN A 104 11.52 -6.25 -2.61
C GLN A 104 11.14 -5.67 -1.27
N GLY A 105 9.90 -5.87 -0.84
CA GLY A 105 9.47 -5.37 0.44
C GLY A 105 8.05 -5.75 0.74
N GLY A 106 7.59 -5.26 1.88
CA GLY A 106 6.23 -5.45 2.30
C GLY A 106 5.90 -4.65 3.54
N TYR A 107 4.63 -4.61 3.85
CA TYR A 107 4.12 -3.92 5.03
C TYR A 107 2.96 -4.68 5.66
N VAL A 108 2.72 -4.34 6.92
CA VAL A 108 1.47 -4.60 7.62
C VAL A 108 1.00 -3.29 8.23
N LEU A 109 -0.30 -3.05 8.13
CA LEU A 109 -1.00 -1.90 8.66
C LEU A 109 -2.20 -2.40 9.45
N ALA A 110 -2.45 -1.81 10.60
CA ALA A 110 -3.69 -2.02 11.33
C ALA A 110 -4.29 -0.68 11.72
N SER A 111 -5.60 -0.55 11.63
CA SER A 111 -6.32 0.62 12.12
C SER A 111 -7.53 0.25 12.95
N TYR A 112 -7.92 1.18 13.83
CA TYR A 112 -9.15 1.11 14.59
C TYR A 112 -9.85 2.46 14.49
N LEU A 113 -11.03 2.42 13.88
CA LEU A 113 -11.95 3.54 13.74
C LEU A 113 -12.98 3.47 14.85
N PHE A 114 -12.94 4.46 15.73
CA PHE A 114 -13.85 4.53 16.86
C PHE A 114 -15.29 4.80 16.39
N PRO A 115 -16.29 4.26 17.12
CA PRO A 115 -17.68 4.68 16.98
C PRO A 115 -17.82 6.20 17.01
N PRO A 116 -18.79 6.80 16.29
CA PRO A 116 -19.09 8.22 16.42
C PRO A 116 -19.41 8.56 17.88
N ALA A 117 -18.74 9.57 18.44
CA ALA A 117 -19.08 10.10 19.75
C ALA A 117 -20.20 11.15 19.62
N ALA A 118 -21.04 11.25 20.65
CA ALA A 118 -22.16 12.18 20.67
C ALA A 118 -21.69 13.63 20.40
N GLY A 119 -22.31 14.29 19.41
CA GLY A 119 -21.98 15.66 19.03
C GLY A 119 -20.76 15.82 18.11
N MET A 120 -20.06 14.74 17.74
CA MET A 120 -18.96 14.79 16.77
C MET A 120 -19.47 14.53 15.35
N THR A 121 -19.03 15.34 14.39
CA THR A 121 -19.36 15.18 12.96
C THR A 121 -18.52 14.10 12.28
N GLY A 122 -17.34 13.80 12.83
CA GLY A 122 -16.42 12.78 12.34
C GLY A 122 -16.13 11.70 13.38
N ARG A 123 -15.22 10.81 13.01
CA ARG A 123 -14.76 9.68 13.83
C ARG A 123 -13.26 9.77 14.06
N LEU A 124 -12.82 9.34 15.24
CA LEU A 124 -11.40 9.18 15.52
C LEU A 124 -10.90 7.85 14.95
N GLU A 125 -9.67 7.82 14.47
CA GLU A 125 -8.97 6.60 14.07
C GLU A 125 -7.54 6.63 14.61
N ILE A 126 -7.09 5.47 15.08
CA ILE A 126 -5.67 5.20 15.31
C ILE A 126 -5.20 4.19 14.26
N LEU A 127 -4.04 4.44 13.66
CA LEU A 127 -3.47 3.58 12.63
C LEU A 127 -1.98 3.40 12.88
N GLY A 128 -1.51 2.16 12.78
CA GLY A 128 -0.10 1.81 12.85
C GLY A 128 0.34 1.05 11.60
N LYS A 129 1.53 1.37 11.08
CA LYS A 129 2.14 0.67 9.95
C LYS A 129 3.58 0.29 10.25
N PHE A 130 3.95 -0.92 9.87
CA PHE A 130 5.33 -1.38 9.82
C PHE A 130 5.65 -1.89 8.42
N ALA A 131 6.77 -1.48 7.87
CA ALA A 131 7.23 -1.92 6.55
C ALA A 131 8.72 -2.21 6.53
N LYS A 132 9.13 -3.12 5.65
CA LYS A 132 10.52 -3.37 5.31
C LYS A 132 10.68 -3.44 3.80
N ALA A 133 11.72 -2.80 3.28
CA ALA A 133 12.14 -2.94 1.89
C ALA A 133 13.65 -3.23 1.82
N SER A 134 14.06 -3.93 0.78
CA SER A 134 15.43 -4.26 0.44
C SER A 134 15.69 -3.90 -1.00
N PHE A 135 16.82 -3.25 -1.23
CA PHE A 135 17.28 -2.75 -2.51
C PHE A 135 18.58 -3.47 -2.84
N ARG A 136 18.61 -4.17 -3.97
CA ARG A 136 19.67 -5.09 -4.36
C ARG A 136 20.05 -4.90 -5.82
N ASP A 137 21.27 -5.32 -6.17
CA ASP A 137 21.80 -5.25 -7.53
C ASP A 137 21.85 -3.80 -8.05
N GLY A 138 22.55 -2.92 -7.31
CA GLY A 138 22.76 -1.54 -7.74
C GLY A 138 23.29 -1.44 -9.17
N LEU A 139 22.72 -0.53 -9.98
CA LEU A 139 23.06 -0.38 -11.39
C LEU A 139 24.49 0.14 -11.62
N THR A 140 25.09 0.75 -10.59
CA THR A 140 26.48 1.20 -10.61
C THR A 140 27.24 0.69 -9.39
N VAL A 141 28.58 0.72 -9.46
CA VAL A 141 29.46 0.27 -8.37
C VAL A 141 29.34 1.10 -7.08
N ILE A 142 28.72 2.28 -7.12
CA ILE A 142 28.47 3.12 -5.94
C ILE A 142 27.11 2.85 -5.29
N ASP A 143 26.20 2.17 -5.99
CA ASP A 143 24.86 1.83 -5.50
C ASP A 143 24.94 0.59 -4.60
N ARG A 144 25.31 0.82 -3.34
CA ARG A 144 25.40 -0.25 -2.34
C ARG A 144 24.02 -0.75 -1.95
N ASP A 145 23.88 -2.07 -1.92
CA ASP A 145 22.69 -2.73 -1.35
C ASP A 145 22.35 -2.21 0.06
N TYR A 146 21.07 -1.95 0.29
CA TYR A 146 20.60 -1.47 1.58
C TYR A 146 19.18 -1.93 1.89
N ASP A 147 18.82 -1.86 3.17
CA ASP A 147 17.48 -2.11 3.68
C ASP A 147 16.89 -0.81 4.23
N GLN A 148 15.58 -0.66 4.06
CA GLN A 148 14.77 0.36 4.73
C GLN A 148 13.78 -0.33 5.67
N LYS A 149 13.70 0.16 6.91
CA LYS A 149 12.60 -0.15 7.84
C LYS A 149 11.77 1.11 8.05
N THR A 150 10.46 0.98 8.02
CA THR A 150 9.54 2.09 8.23
C THR A 150 8.56 1.73 9.34
N THR A 151 8.42 2.64 10.30
CA THR A 151 7.42 2.58 11.36
C THR A 151 6.61 3.87 11.33
N GLU A 152 5.30 3.76 11.34
CA GLU A 152 4.39 4.90 11.27
C GLU A 152 3.24 4.71 12.25
N VAL A 153 2.84 5.80 12.91
CA VAL A 153 1.65 5.87 13.76
C VAL A 153 0.89 7.14 13.41
N ASN A 154 -0.41 7.02 13.20
CA ASN A 154 -1.31 8.10 12.85
C ASN A 154 -2.49 8.18 13.82
N PHE A 155 -2.88 9.41 14.13
CA PHE A 155 -4.13 9.75 14.77
C PHE A 155 -4.93 10.61 13.79
N ASN A 156 -6.06 10.08 13.34
CA ASN A 156 -6.89 10.71 12.33
C ASN A 156 -8.22 11.15 12.92
N TYR A 157 -8.72 12.30 12.50
CA TYR A 157 -10.12 12.69 12.63
C TYR A 157 -10.75 12.64 11.23
N VAL A 158 -11.51 11.58 10.99
CA VAL A 158 -12.15 11.24 9.71
C VAL A 158 -13.55 11.86 9.69
N ILE A 159 -13.70 12.93 8.92
CA ILE A 159 -14.98 13.67 8.81
C ILE A 159 -15.86 13.02 7.75
N ARG A 160 -15.27 12.70 6.59
CA ARG A 160 -15.95 12.04 5.49
C ARG A 160 -14.96 11.18 4.71
N GLU A 161 -14.74 9.96 5.18
CA GLU A 161 -13.91 8.94 4.52
C GLU A 161 -12.64 9.54 3.86
N PHE A 162 -12.42 9.29 2.57
CA PHE A 162 -11.32 9.84 1.78
C PHE A 162 -11.54 11.30 1.33
N ASN A 163 -12.71 11.88 1.56
CA ASN A 163 -13.04 13.22 1.10
C ASN A 163 -12.66 14.31 2.09
N ALA A 164 -12.63 14.02 3.40
CA ALA A 164 -12.30 15.02 4.42
C ALA A 164 -11.70 14.38 5.68
N ARG A 165 -10.43 14.72 6.00
CA ARG A 165 -9.76 14.28 7.24
C ARG A 165 -8.67 15.24 7.72
N VAL A 166 -8.45 15.23 9.03
CA VAL A 166 -7.26 15.80 9.70
C VAL A 166 -6.42 14.64 10.24
N MET A 167 -5.11 14.73 10.15
CA MET A 167 -4.16 13.70 10.56
C MET A 167 -3.03 14.30 11.38
N LEU A 168 -2.67 13.65 12.48
CA LEU A 168 -1.37 13.81 13.15
C LEU A 168 -0.59 12.52 12.94
N PHE A 169 0.65 12.62 12.47
CA PHE A 169 1.46 11.45 12.18
C PHE A 169 2.86 11.53 12.80
N TYR A 170 3.38 10.35 13.14
CA TYR A 170 4.79 10.10 13.40
C TYR A 170 5.29 9.06 12.41
N LEU A 171 6.43 9.34 11.77
CA LEU A 171 7.07 8.45 10.81
C LEU A 171 8.55 8.34 11.13
N GLN A 172 9.05 7.11 11.18
CA GLN A 172 10.48 6.82 11.28
C GLN A 172 10.91 5.91 10.15
N LYS A 173 11.98 6.30 9.46
CA LYS A 173 12.66 5.47 8.47
C LYS A 173 14.09 5.22 8.93
N ASN A 174 14.48 3.95 8.98
CA ASN A 174 15.85 3.55 9.27
C ASN A 174 16.43 2.88 8.04
N PHE A 175 17.62 3.30 7.64
CA PHE A 175 18.33 2.79 6.47
C PHE A 175 19.63 2.12 6.90
N SER A 176 19.95 0.97 6.31
CA SER A 176 21.21 0.27 6.63
C SER A 176 22.43 0.90 5.96
N ALA A 177 22.23 1.62 4.86
CA ALA A 177 23.25 2.34 4.10
C ALA A 177 22.57 3.34 3.13
N VAL A 178 23.39 4.07 2.36
CA VAL A 178 23.02 5.00 1.26
C VAL A 178 22.29 6.27 1.70
N GLN A 179 21.29 6.14 2.57
CA GLN A 179 20.50 7.25 3.10
C GLN A 179 20.66 7.36 4.61
N PRO A 180 20.60 8.58 5.19
CA PRO A 180 20.54 8.75 6.63
C PRO A 180 19.17 8.32 7.17
N ASN A 181 19.12 7.92 8.43
CA ASN A 181 17.87 7.70 9.16
C ASN A 181 17.07 9.01 9.23
N ASP A 182 15.75 8.88 9.15
CA ASP A 182 14.82 10.01 9.11
C ASP A 182 13.68 9.83 10.11
N LYS A 183 13.25 10.94 10.71
CA LYS A 183 12.16 10.99 11.68
C LYS A 183 11.32 12.23 11.40
N GLN A 184 10.02 12.06 11.29
CA GLN A 184 9.07 13.12 10.99
C GLN A 184 7.90 13.07 11.98
N VAL A 185 7.47 14.26 12.39
CA VAL A 185 6.18 14.49 13.04
C VAL A 185 5.49 15.56 12.22
N GLY A 186 4.22 15.38 11.90
CA GLY A 186 3.51 16.36 11.10
C GLY A 186 2.00 16.30 11.28
N VAL A 187 1.35 17.35 10.79
CA VAL A 187 -0.09 17.46 10.70
C VAL A 187 -0.47 17.54 9.23
N GLY A 188 -1.47 16.78 8.83
CA GLY A 188 -2.02 16.77 7.48
C GLY A 188 -3.50 17.16 7.48
N PHE A 189 -3.92 17.83 6.42
CA PHE A 189 -5.31 18.11 6.12
C PHE A 189 -5.60 17.67 4.69
N GLN A 190 -6.69 16.94 4.51
CA GLN A 190 -7.13 16.47 3.21
C GLN A 190 -8.59 16.86 3.01
N VAL A 191 -8.85 17.54 1.90
CA VAL A 191 -10.20 17.82 1.38
C VAL A 191 -10.19 17.54 -0.11
N GLN A 192 -11.19 16.77 -0.54
CA GLN A 192 -11.46 16.51 -1.94
C GLN A 192 -12.91 16.92 -2.24
N MET A 193 -13.08 17.66 -3.33
CA MET A 193 -14.38 18.11 -3.85
C MET A 193 -14.85 17.19 -4.98
#